data_AF-A0A1W5CSV4-F1
#
_entry.id   AF-A0A1W5CSV4-F1
#
_cell.length_a   1.000
_cell.length_b   1.000
_cell.length_c   1.000
_cell.angle_alpha   90.00
_cell.angle_beta   90.00
_cell.angle_gamma   90.00
#
_symmetry.space_group_name_H-M   'P 1'
#
loop_
_entity.id
_entity.type
_entity.pdbx_description
1 polymer ?
#
loop_
_entity_poly.entity_id
_entity_poly.type
_entity_poly.pdbx_seq_one_letter_code
_entity_poly.pdbx_strand_id
1 'polypeptide(L)'
;MDSINTQRVEKLLKKTGGRRISVVPANAPDGPEDAPTPGDIKNIRLQEAKKESTRLKAELIPLRGELEAKDERIAQLDELLMLAEQQVQQSHEATPLSSASLTTKRSAKFLDPPVFTGEITDGKDMSPKFEPWVLHVHDKLQMNQDHFKMNAAKTAYVFTCLSGDAMDHINSYRAGDPNYFKTSDSVLNALREIYNNPNRRENARISFRELRQDTKTPFPQFFSEFIRLARYLQFPEILLIEDLKEKVLPSMQKVLSGSSEDFNTLTKLKDRLICLDNQQHNYFALR
;
A
#
# COMPACT_ATOMS: atom_id res chain seq x y z
N MET A 1 -26.11 12.36 15.48
CA MET A 1 -25.33 11.75 14.39
C MET A 1 -24.71 10.47 14.95
N ASP A 2 -25.52 9.52 15.46
CA ASP A 2 -25.01 8.50 16.41
C ASP A 2 -25.58 7.09 16.22
N SER A 3 -26.09 6.76 15.03
CA SER A 3 -26.70 5.45 14.77
C SER A 3 -25.76 4.43 14.09
N ILE A 4 -24.63 4.89 13.54
CA ILE A 4 -23.75 4.04 12.71
C ILE A 4 -22.78 3.19 13.55
N ASN A 5 -22.49 3.60 14.79
CA ASN A 5 -21.46 2.92 15.59
C ASN A 5 -21.98 1.69 16.36
N THR A 6 -23.30 1.56 16.56
CA THR A 6 -23.90 0.46 17.32
C THR A 6 -24.04 -0.82 16.48
N GLN A 7 -24.35 -0.70 15.18
CA GLN A 7 -24.48 -1.84 14.27
C GLN A 7 -23.16 -2.58 13.99
N ARG A 8 -22.02 -1.91 14.17
CA ARG A 8 -20.69 -2.50 13.91
C ARG A 8 -20.23 -3.42 15.04
N VAL A 9 -20.73 -3.19 16.26
CA VAL A 9 -20.37 -3.98 17.45
C VAL A 9 -21.21 -5.27 17.54
N GLU A 10 -22.48 -5.24 17.16
CA GLU A 10 -23.33 -6.45 17.15
C GLU A 10 -22.90 -7.49 16.09
N LYS A 11 -22.29 -7.03 14.99
CA LYS A 11 -21.80 -7.93 13.92
C LYS A 11 -20.56 -8.74 14.32
N LEU A 12 -19.83 -8.32 15.36
CA LEU A 12 -18.65 -9.02 15.88
C LEU A 12 -19.01 -10.11 16.92
N LEU A 13 -20.20 -10.06 17.52
CA LEU A 13 -20.65 -11.03 18.52
C LEU A 13 -21.30 -12.30 17.93
N LYS A 14 -21.61 -12.33 16.62
CA LYS A 14 -22.18 -13.51 15.94
C LYS A 14 -21.16 -14.44 15.27
N LYS A 15 -19.86 -14.10 15.27
CA LYS A 15 -18.82 -14.88 14.55
C LYS A 15 -17.97 -15.79 15.46
N THR A 16 -18.33 -15.94 16.72
CA THR A 16 -17.70 -16.91 17.64
C THR A 16 -18.76 -17.83 18.23
N GLY A 17 -19.39 -18.62 17.37
CA GLY A 17 -20.18 -19.78 17.78
C GLY A 17 -19.68 -20.99 17.01
N GLY A 18 -19.21 -22.02 17.71
CA GLY A 18 -19.03 -23.34 17.11
C GLY A 18 -17.76 -24.08 17.53
N ARG A 19 -17.72 -24.58 18.76
CA ARG A 19 -17.02 -25.86 19.00
C ARG A 19 -17.92 -26.72 19.87
N ARG A 20 -18.64 -27.64 19.22
CA ARG A 20 -19.30 -28.78 19.88
C ARG A 20 -18.20 -29.59 20.57
N ILE A 21 -18.32 -29.75 21.88
CA ILE A 21 -17.70 -30.86 22.60
C ILE A 21 -18.87 -31.67 23.15
N SER A 22 -18.98 -32.91 22.68
CA SER A 22 -19.99 -33.88 23.10
C SER A 22 -19.42 -34.68 24.27
N VAL A 23 -19.99 -34.55 25.48
CA VAL A 23 -19.88 -35.55 26.55
C VAL A 23 -21.20 -35.56 27.35
N VAL A 24 -21.80 -36.74 27.48
CA VAL A 24 -23.04 -37.09 28.22
C VAL A 24 -22.70 -37.31 29.72
N PRO A 25 -23.66 -37.22 30.68
CA PRO A 25 -23.46 -36.55 31.97
C PRO A 25 -23.20 -37.52 33.15
N ALA A 26 -22.64 -36.99 34.24
CA ALA A 26 -22.75 -37.59 35.57
C ALA A 26 -22.46 -36.58 36.70
N ASN A 27 -23.42 -36.47 37.62
CA ASN A 27 -23.32 -36.12 39.05
C ASN A 27 -23.06 -34.64 39.48
N ALA A 28 -24.01 -34.14 40.28
CA ALA A 28 -23.97 -32.94 41.12
C ALA A 28 -22.96 -33.10 42.30
N PRO A 29 -22.56 -32.06 43.09
CA PRO A 29 -23.46 -31.15 43.82
C PRO A 29 -23.05 -29.66 43.89
N ASP A 30 -24.01 -28.87 44.38
CA ASP A 30 -23.99 -27.47 44.82
C ASP A 30 -22.65 -26.86 45.27
N GLY A 31 -22.38 -25.68 44.73
CA GLY A 31 -21.61 -24.60 45.37
C GLY A 31 -22.09 -23.26 44.82
N PRO A 32 -22.18 -22.17 45.63
CA PRO A 32 -22.64 -20.88 45.13
C PRO A 32 -21.57 -20.30 44.21
N GLU A 33 -21.80 -20.39 42.92
CA GLU A 33 -20.97 -19.77 41.90
C GLU A 33 -21.31 -18.28 41.86
N ASP A 34 -20.50 -17.46 42.54
CA ASP A 34 -20.50 -15.99 42.41
C ASP A 34 -20.07 -15.62 40.98
N ALA A 35 -20.98 -15.79 40.03
CA ALA A 35 -20.81 -15.34 38.66
C ALA A 35 -20.88 -13.79 38.65
N PRO A 36 -19.84 -13.09 38.15
CA PRO A 36 -19.81 -11.64 38.11
C PRO A 36 -21.06 -11.09 37.40
N THR A 37 -21.78 -10.18 38.05
CA THR A 37 -22.98 -9.61 37.45
C THR A 37 -22.63 -8.81 36.19
N PRO A 38 -23.57 -8.59 35.26
CA PRO A 38 -23.32 -7.77 34.07
C PRO A 38 -22.82 -6.35 34.37
N GLY A 39 -23.06 -5.82 35.58
CA GLY A 39 -22.48 -4.59 36.09
C GLY A 39 -20.98 -4.69 36.37
N ASP A 40 -20.54 -5.81 36.94
CA ASP A 40 -19.14 -6.11 37.24
C ASP A 40 -18.31 -6.25 35.96
N ILE A 41 -18.84 -6.92 34.93
CA ILE A 41 -18.17 -7.08 33.64
C ILE A 41 -17.96 -5.71 32.95
N LYS A 42 -18.95 -4.81 33.02
CA LYS A 42 -18.81 -3.44 32.48
C LYS A 42 -17.74 -2.66 33.23
N ASN A 43 -17.69 -2.80 34.55
CA ASN A 43 -16.73 -2.09 35.39
C ASN A 43 -15.29 -2.61 35.18
N ILE A 44 -15.12 -3.92 35.02
CA ILE A 44 -13.84 -4.56 34.66
C ILE A 44 -13.33 -4.03 33.32
N ARG A 45 -14.17 -4.02 32.28
CA ARG A 45 -13.80 -3.47 30.97
C ARG A 45 -13.45 -1.98 31.02
N LEU A 46 -14.16 -1.21 31.82
CA LEU A 46 -13.87 0.21 32.02
C LEU A 46 -12.52 0.41 32.73
N GLN A 47 -12.19 -0.43 33.70
CA GLN A 47 -10.90 -0.42 34.38
C GLN A 47 -9.75 -0.84 33.45
N GLU A 48 -9.95 -1.85 32.60
CA GLU A 48 -8.97 -2.25 31.57
C GLU A 48 -8.74 -1.15 30.54
N ALA A 49 -9.81 -0.51 30.05
CA ALA A 49 -9.69 0.61 29.12
C ALA A 49 -8.97 1.82 29.74
N LYS A 50 -9.18 2.09 31.03
CA LYS A 50 -8.44 3.12 31.78
C LYS A 50 -6.97 2.78 31.92
N LYS A 51 -6.64 1.53 32.26
CA LYS A 51 -5.25 1.05 32.33
C LYS A 51 -4.53 1.16 30.99
N GLU A 52 -5.21 0.80 29.91
CA GLU A 52 -4.67 0.93 28.56
C GLU A 52 -4.47 2.39 28.16
N SER A 53 -5.43 3.27 28.47
CA SER A 53 -5.29 4.70 28.21
C SER A 53 -4.13 5.32 29.00
N THR A 54 -3.90 4.89 30.24
CA THR A 54 -2.73 5.33 31.02
C THR A 54 -1.42 4.80 30.45
N ARG A 55 -1.39 3.55 29.97
CA ARG A 55 -0.22 2.95 29.33
C ARG A 55 0.15 3.70 28.04
N LEU A 56 -0.82 3.91 27.16
CA LEU A 56 -0.63 4.63 25.90
C LEU A 56 -0.19 6.08 26.14
N LYS A 57 -0.74 6.76 27.16
CA LYS A 57 -0.28 8.10 27.54
C LYS A 57 1.17 8.10 28.03
N ALA A 58 1.57 7.10 28.82
CA ALA A 58 2.93 6.96 29.31
C ALA A 58 3.93 6.67 28.18
N GLU A 59 3.51 6.02 27.09
CA GLU A 59 4.33 5.78 25.89
C GLU A 59 4.40 7.00 24.96
N LEU A 60 3.33 7.82 24.90
CA LEU A 60 3.27 8.98 24.02
C LEU A 60 4.16 10.15 24.49
N ILE A 61 4.36 10.30 25.81
CA ILE A 61 5.24 11.32 26.40
C ILE A 61 6.70 11.18 25.93
N PRO A 62 7.38 10.02 26.07
CA PRO A 62 8.76 9.86 25.61
C PRO A 62 8.89 9.95 24.10
N LEU A 63 7.91 9.44 23.33
CA LEU A 63 7.92 9.56 21.86
C LEU A 63 7.82 11.02 21.40
N ARG A 64 7.05 11.86 22.10
CA ARG A 64 7.02 13.31 21.84
C ARG A 64 8.36 13.96 22.13
N GLY A 65 9.01 13.62 23.25
CA GLY A 65 10.35 14.12 23.57
C GLY A 65 11.39 13.70 22.53
N GLU A 66 11.31 12.47 22.01
CA GLU A 66 12.20 12.00 20.95
C GLU A 66 11.97 12.74 19.62
N LEU A 67 10.73 13.10 19.31
CA LEU A 67 10.39 13.91 18.14
C LEU A 67 10.97 15.31 18.25
N GLU A 68 10.78 15.99 19.39
CA GLU A 68 11.36 17.31 19.66
C GLU A 68 12.90 17.29 19.58
N ALA A 69 13.54 16.25 20.13
CA ALA A 69 14.99 16.06 20.03
C ALA A 69 15.48 15.73 18.60
N LYS A 70 14.61 15.22 17.72
CA LYS A 70 14.91 15.04 16.30
C LYS A 70 14.77 16.36 15.55
N ASP A 71 13.74 17.15 15.85
CA ASP A 71 13.55 18.48 15.27
C ASP A 71 14.70 19.44 15.63
N GLU A 72 15.18 19.39 16.87
CA GLU A 72 16.34 20.19 17.30
C GLU A 72 17.64 19.75 16.60
N ARG A 73 17.83 18.44 16.37
CA ARG A 73 18.97 17.94 15.58
C ARG A 73 18.90 18.36 14.11
N ILE A 74 17.70 18.42 13.54
CA ILE A 74 17.50 18.93 12.18
C ILE A 74 17.88 20.42 12.13
N ALA A 75 17.43 21.23 13.09
CA ALA A 75 17.80 22.64 13.17
C ALA A 75 19.32 22.85 13.30
N GLN A 76 19.99 22.04 14.13
CA GLN A 76 21.45 22.07 14.26
C GLN A 76 22.18 21.68 12.97
N LEU A 77 21.67 20.70 12.22
CA LEU A 77 22.25 20.31 10.93
C LEU A 77 22.06 21.40 9.87
N ASP A 78 20.93 22.09 9.86
CA ASP A 78 20.67 23.21 8.96
C ASP A 78 21.62 24.40 9.26
N GLU A 79 21.89 24.69 10.53
CA GLU A 79 22.86 25.70 10.93
C GLU A 79 24.29 25.32 10.52
N LEU A 80 24.70 24.06 10.73
CA LEU A 80 26.00 23.57 10.28
C LEU A 80 26.15 23.61 8.76
N LEU A 81 25.09 23.31 8.01
CA LEU A 81 25.08 23.40 6.56
C LEU A 81 25.30 24.86 6.12
N MET A 82 24.58 25.80 6.74
CA MET A 82 24.71 27.23 6.46
C MET A 82 26.13 27.74 6.71
N LEU A 83 26.75 27.34 7.83
CA LEU A 83 28.13 27.72 8.17
C LEU A 83 29.15 27.11 7.21
N ALA A 84 28.96 25.85 6.79
CA ALA A 84 29.82 25.20 5.82
C ALA A 84 29.74 25.89 4.44
N GLU A 85 28.54 26.27 4.00
CA GLU A 85 28.33 27.04 2.77
C GLU A 85 29.00 28.42 2.84
N GLN A 86 28.92 29.10 3.99
CA GLN A 86 29.55 30.40 4.19
C GLN A 86 31.09 30.32 4.19
N GLN A 87 31.68 29.27 4.78
CA GLN A 87 33.14 29.03 4.73
C GLN A 87 33.63 28.73 3.32
N VAL A 88 32.87 27.95 2.54
CA VAL A 88 33.19 27.70 1.12
C VAL A 88 33.17 29.03 0.35
N GLN A 89 32.18 29.88 0.58
CA GLN A 89 32.06 31.17 -0.10
C GLN A 89 33.19 32.15 0.27
N GLN A 90 33.60 32.22 1.54
CA GLN A 90 34.72 33.06 1.99
C GLN A 90 36.08 32.57 1.45
N SER A 91 36.24 31.27 1.24
CA SER A 91 37.46 30.68 0.66
C SER A 91 37.66 31.02 -0.82
N HIS A 92 36.62 31.52 -1.51
CA HIS A 92 36.69 31.91 -2.92
C HIS A 92 37.15 33.37 -3.17
N GLU A 93 37.25 34.23 -2.14
CA GLU A 93 37.61 35.65 -2.33
C GLU A 93 39.11 35.98 -2.14
N ALA A 94 39.93 35.02 -1.70
CA ALA A 94 41.33 35.28 -1.33
C ALA A 94 42.38 34.51 -2.13
N THR A 95 42.21 34.26 -3.45
CA THR A 95 43.31 33.84 -4.35
C THR A 95 42.93 34.03 -5.83
N PRO A 96 43.65 34.83 -6.64
CA PRO A 96 43.48 34.81 -8.08
C PRO A 96 44.45 33.80 -8.71
N LEU A 97 44.06 32.52 -8.83
CA LEU A 97 44.61 31.65 -9.87
C LEU A 97 43.77 30.37 -10.06
N SER A 98 43.28 30.19 -11.28
CA SER A 98 42.73 28.96 -11.86
C SER A 98 41.49 28.36 -11.18
N SER A 99 40.33 28.86 -11.58
CA SER A 99 39.03 28.21 -11.37
C SER A 99 38.97 26.86 -12.10
N ALA A 100 39.49 25.80 -11.48
CA ALA A 100 38.95 24.49 -11.71
C ALA A 100 37.56 24.49 -11.07
N SER A 101 36.53 24.86 -11.84
CA SER A 101 35.15 24.66 -11.43
C SER A 101 35.01 23.19 -11.05
N LEU A 102 34.87 22.92 -9.75
CA LEU A 102 34.32 21.66 -9.28
C LEU A 102 32.87 21.64 -9.76
N THR A 103 32.68 21.27 -11.03
CA THR A 103 31.38 20.90 -11.54
C THR A 103 30.97 19.70 -10.71
N THR A 104 30.14 19.92 -9.69
CA THR A 104 29.32 18.85 -9.13
C THR A 104 28.49 18.36 -10.30
N LYS A 105 28.96 17.28 -10.94
CA LYS A 105 28.27 16.67 -12.08
C LYS A 105 26.92 16.22 -11.54
N ARG A 106 25.87 16.95 -11.89
CA ARG A 106 24.50 16.54 -11.59
C ARG A 106 24.26 15.16 -12.17
N SER A 107 23.41 14.38 -11.51
CA SER A 107 22.98 13.07 -11.99
C SER A 107 22.46 13.19 -13.44
N ALA A 108 22.65 12.13 -14.22
CA ALA A 108 22.05 12.05 -15.54
C ALA A 108 20.53 12.22 -15.41
N LYS A 109 19.92 12.94 -16.35
CA LYS A 109 18.46 13.15 -16.35
C LYS A 109 17.76 11.79 -16.48
N PHE A 110 17.00 11.41 -15.45
CA PHE A 110 16.07 10.29 -15.55
C PHE A 110 14.92 10.69 -16.47
N LEU A 111 14.27 9.73 -17.14
CA LEU A 111 13.22 10.04 -18.10
C LEU A 111 12.04 10.74 -17.42
N ASP A 112 11.58 11.84 -18.02
CA ASP A 112 10.39 12.55 -17.56
C ASP A 112 9.14 11.67 -17.77
N PRO A 113 8.16 11.69 -16.84
CA PRO A 113 6.88 11.05 -17.04
C PRO A 113 6.11 11.77 -18.15
N PRO A 114 5.21 11.06 -18.84
CA PRO A 114 4.27 11.71 -19.75
C PRO A 114 3.41 12.75 -19.01
N VAL A 115 2.93 13.76 -19.73
CA VAL A 115 1.97 14.74 -19.18
C VAL A 115 0.67 14.03 -18.83
N PHE A 116 0.13 14.35 -17.67
CA PHE A 116 -1.14 13.84 -17.19
C PHE A 116 -2.24 14.87 -17.42
N THR A 117 -3.18 14.56 -18.32
CA THR A 117 -4.31 15.44 -18.66
C THR A 117 -5.51 15.25 -17.73
N GLY A 118 -5.69 14.04 -17.20
CA GLY A 118 -6.91 13.67 -16.47
C GLY A 118 -8.10 13.30 -17.37
N GLU A 119 -7.94 13.42 -18.69
CA GLU A 119 -9.05 13.23 -19.65
C GLU A 119 -9.33 11.75 -19.95
N ILE A 120 -10.62 11.41 -20.04
CA ILE A 120 -11.11 10.13 -20.56
C ILE A 120 -11.47 10.33 -22.02
N THR A 121 -10.61 9.87 -22.94
CA THR A 121 -10.83 10.05 -24.39
C THR A 121 -11.75 8.95 -24.94
N ASP A 122 -12.84 9.32 -25.62
CA ASP A 122 -13.68 8.42 -26.44
C ASP A 122 -14.10 7.09 -25.78
N GLY A 123 -14.44 7.12 -24.49
CA GLY A 123 -14.85 5.92 -23.74
C GLY A 123 -13.73 4.92 -23.44
N LYS A 124 -12.47 5.31 -23.70
CA LYS A 124 -11.28 4.54 -23.37
C LYS A 124 -10.72 4.98 -22.01
N ASP A 125 -10.10 4.05 -21.28
CA ASP A 125 -9.36 4.33 -20.04
C ASP A 125 -8.46 5.57 -20.21
N MET A 126 -8.46 6.44 -19.18
CA MET A 126 -7.53 7.56 -19.08
C MET A 126 -6.08 7.12 -19.29
N SER A 127 -5.35 7.85 -20.14
CA SER A 127 -3.95 7.58 -20.48
C SER A 127 -3.10 8.84 -20.32
N PRO A 128 -2.03 8.82 -19.52
CA PRO A 128 -1.53 7.68 -18.75
C PRO A 128 -2.44 7.31 -17.56
N LYS A 129 -2.43 6.05 -17.14
CA LYS A 129 -3.16 5.62 -15.94
C LYS A 129 -2.56 6.32 -14.71
N PHE A 130 -3.43 6.84 -13.84
CA PHE A 130 -3.01 7.67 -12.70
C PHE A 130 -1.92 7.03 -11.85
N GLU A 131 -2.16 5.80 -11.38
CA GLU A 131 -1.27 5.14 -10.41
C GLU A 131 0.13 4.83 -10.97
N PRO A 132 0.26 4.23 -12.17
CA PRO A 132 1.57 4.14 -12.83
C PRO A 132 2.25 5.49 -13.05
N TRP A 133 1.50 6.54 -13.39
CA TRP A 133 2.06 7.87 -13.60
C TRP A 133 2.61 8.47 -12.30
N VAL A 134 1.89 8.33 -11.17
CA VAL A 134 2.36 8.77 -9.85
C VAL A 134 3.68 8.10 -9.47
N LEU A 135 3.81 6.79 -9.72
CA LEU A 135 5.07 6.07 -9.47
C LEU A 135 6.23 6.64 -10.29
N HIS A 136 6.01 6.92 -11.57
CA HIS A 136 7.06 7.51 -12.43
C HIS A 136 7.47 8.91 -11.94
N VAL A 137 6.51 9.75 -11.51
CA VAL A 137 6.81 11.06 -10.90
C VAL A 137 7.67 10.89 -9.65
N HIS A 138 7.34 9.95 -8.76
CA HIS A 138 8.16 9.66 -7.58
C HIS A 138 9.55 9.18 -7.94
N ASP A 139 9.68 8.24 -8.87
CA ASP A 139 10.96 7.71 -9.33
C ASP A 139 11.85 8.83 -9.89
N LYS A 140 11.28 9.73 -10.69
CA LYS A 140 12.01 10.91 -11.20
C LYS A 140 12.52 11.79 -10.06
N LEU A 141 11.64 12.17 -9.13
CA LEU A 141 12.00 13.04 -8.00
C LEU A 141 13.04 12.39 -7.10
N GLN A 142 13.03 11.05 -6.99
CA GLN A 142 13.99 10.28 -6.21
C GLN A 142 15.34 10.11 -6.93
N MET A 143 15.34 9.81 -8.23
CA MET A 143 16.56 9.58 -9.00
C MET A 143 17.31 10.87 -9.34
N ASN A 144 16.60 11.99 -9.45
CA ASN A 144 17.18 13.32 -9.67
C ASN A 144 17.05 14.21 -8.42
N GLN A 145 17.21 13.67 -7.21
CA GLN A 145 17.14 14.44 -5.96
C GLN A 145 18.07 15.66 -5.95
N ASP A 146 19.26 15.53 -6.55
CA ASP A 146 20.24 16.61 -6.68
C ASP A 146 19.78 17.76 -7.61
N HIS A 147 18.77 17.52 -8.46
CA HIS A 147 18.12 18.54 -9.30
C HIS A 147 16.99 19.26 -8.54
N PHE A 148 16.39 18.61 -7.53
CA PHE A 148 15.21 19.10 -6.79
C PHE A 148 15.49 19.21 -5.29
N LYS A 149 16.43 20.08 -4.91
CA LYS A 149 16.85 20.24 -3.50
C LYS A 149 15.73 20.73 -2.57
N MET A 150 14.82 21.55 -3.08
CA MET A 150 13.74 22.17 -2.29
C MET A 150 12.38 21.53 -2.58
N ASN A 151 11.51 21.46 -1.56
CA ASN A 151 10.13 21.01 -1.74
C ASN A 151 9.38 21.85 -2.79
N ALA A 152 9.60 23.17 -2.81
CA ALA A 152 9.02 24.05 -3.83
C ALA A 152 9.42 23.64 -5.27
N ALA A 153 10.67 23.20 -5.48
CA ALA A 153 11.13 22.73 -6.78
C ALA A 153 10.49 21.40 -7.19
N LYS A 154 10.30 20.48 -6.22
CA LYS A 154 9.56 19.23 -6.44
C LYS A 154 8.10 19.50 -6.80
N THR A 155 7.44 20.39 -6.05
CA THR A 155 6.05 20.80 -6.30
C THR A 155 5.90 21.45 -7.68
N ALA A 156 6.78 22.40 -8.03
CA ALA A 156 6.79 23.05 -9.34
C ALA A 156 6.98 22.02 -10.46
N TYR A 157 7.86 21.05 -10.27
CA TYR A 157 8.05 19.95 -11.21
C TYR A 157 6.77 19.14 -11.42
N VAL A 158 6.06 18.75 -10.35
CA VAL A 158 4.78 18.04 -10.49
C VAL A 158 3.79 18.86 -11.31
N PHE A 159 3.71 20.18 -11.12
CA PHE A 159 2.85 21.03 -11.95
C PHE A 159 3.21 21.01 -13.43
N THR A 160 4.50 20.94 -13.79
CA THR A 160 4.92 20.80 -15.20
C THR A 160 4.50 19.48 -15.84
N CYS A 161 4.16 18.47 -15.02
CA CYS A 161 3.68 17.18 -15.49
C CYS A 161 2.15 17.13 -15.67
N LEU A 162 1.42 18.24 -15.41
CA LEU A 162 -0.03 18.32 -15.49
C LEU A 162 -0.48 19.20 -16.65
N SER A 163 -1.61 18.86 -17.27
CA SER A 163 -2.36 19.75 -18.16
C SER A 163 -3.86 19.40 -18.12
N GLY A 164 -4.69 20.07 -18.92
CA GLY A 164 -6.12 19.77 -19.05
C GLY A 164 -6.86 19.77 -17.71
N ASP A 165 -7.85 18.88 -17.59
CA ASP A 165 -8.70 18.70 -16.41
C ASP A 165 -7.90 18.51 -15.12
N ALA A 166 -6.78 17.79 -15.17
CA ALA A 166 -5.93 17.57 -14.00
C ALA A 166 -5.32 18.89 -13.48
N MET A 167 -4.87 19.75 -14.40
CA MET A 167 -4.34 21.07 -14.03
C MET A 167 -5.47 21.99 -13.55
N ASP A 168 -6.65 21.96 -14.18
CA ASP A 168 -7.79 22.79 -13.79
C ASP A 168 -8.31 22.46 -12.39
N HIS A 169 -8.39 21.17 -12.05
CA HIS A 169 -8.70 20.75 -10.68
C HIS A 169 -7.67 21.25 -9.68
N ILE A 170 -6.37 21.11 -9.96
CA ILE A 170 -5.31 21.59 -9.06
C ILE A 170 -5.33 23.11 -8.91
N ASN A 171 -5.60 23.85 -9.98
CA ASN A 171 -5.73 25.31 -9.93
C ASN A 171 -6.94 25.75 -9.08
N SER A 172 -8.01 24.96 -9.05
CA SER A 172 -9.19 25.23 -8.21
C SER A 172 -8.84 25.24 -6.72
N TYR A 173 -7.95 24.36 -6.25
CA TYR A 173 -7.45 24.40 -4.86
C TYR A 173 -6.58 25.63 -4.56
N ARG A 174 -5.90 26.15 -5.58
CA ARG A 174 -5.00 27.31 -5.45
C ARG A 174 -5.72 28.65 -5.58
N ALA A 175 -7.02 28.64 -5.87
CA ALA A 175 -7.84 29.84 -5.96
C ALA A 175 -7.91 30.53 -4.59
N GLY A 176 -7.03 31.53 -4.38
CA GLY A 176 -6.92 32.30 -3.13
C GLY A 176 -5.64 32.06 -2.33
N ASP A 177 -4.90 30.96 -2.58
CA ASP A 177 -3.59 30.71 -1.99
C ASP A 177 -2.64 30.07 -3.03
N PRO A 178 -1.73 30.86 -3.65
CA PRO A 178 -0.73 30.35 -4.57
C PRO A 178 0.19 29.27 -3.97
N ASN A 179 0.33 29.27 -2.64
CA ASN A 179 1.17 28.38 -1.86
C ASN A 179 0.37 27.28 -1.13
N TYR A 180 -0.86 26.99 -1.56
CA TYR A 180 -1.72 25.96 -0.96
C TYR A 180 -0.99 24.62 -0.81
N PHE A 181 -0.27 24.19 -1.84
CA PHE A 181 0.52 22.96 -1.82
C PHE A 181 1.96 23.22 -1.38
N LYS A 182 2.33 22.77 -0.17
CA LYS A 182 3.70 22.88 0.36
C LYS A 182 4.66 21.81 -0.13
N THR A 183 4.15 20.65 -0.57
CA THR A 183 4.96 19.51 -1.00
C THR A 183 4.40 18.89 -2.28
N SER A 184 5.24 18.17 -3.03
CA SER A 184 4.81 17.40 -4.19
C SER A 184 3.75 16.35 -3.80
N ASP A 185 3.89 15.76 -2.61
CA ASP A 185 2.96 14.73 -2.12
C ASP A 185 1.56 15.29 -1.88
N SER A 186 1.42 16.53 -1.43
CA SER A 186 0.10 17.12 -1.23
C SER A 186 -0.63 17.36 -2.56
N VAL A 187 0.10 17.70 -3.63
CA VAL A 187 -0.46 17.79 -5.00
C VAL A 187 -0.92 16.40 -5.48
N LEU A 188 -0.05 15.39 -5.33
CA LEU A 188 -0.36 14.02 -5.76
C LEU A 188 -1.53 13.41 -4.95
N ASN A 189 -1.66 13.77 -3.68
CA ASN A 189 -2.80 13.36 -2.85
C ASN A 189 -4.11 13.99 -3.32
N ALA A 190 -4.15 15.27 -3.64
CA ALA A 190 -5.34 15.92 -4.18
C ALA A 190 -5.76 15.29 -5.52
N LEU A 191 -4.82 15.02 -6.42
CA LEU A 191 -5.11 14.29 -7.66
C LEU A 191 -5.64 12.87 -7.39
N ARG A 192 -5.12 12.20 -6.35
CA ARG A 192 -5.56 10.85 -5.98
C ARG A 192 -7.01 10.85 -5.49
N GLU A 193 -7.48 11.89 -4.83
CA GLU A 193 -8.89 11.99 -4.42
C GLU A 193 -9.84 12.05 -5.62
N ILE A 194 -9.39 12.62 -6.75
CA ILE A 194 -10.19 12.81 -7.96
C ILE A 194 -10.09 11.60 -8.89
N TYR A 195 -8.87 11.15 -9.17
CA TYR A 195 -8.58 10.20 -10.25
C TYR A 195 -8.38 8.76 -9.78
N ASN A 196 -8.26 8.52 -8.47
CA ASN A 196 -8.19 7.16 -7.98
C ASN A 196 -9.58 6.54 -7.90
N ASN A 197 -9.67 5.26 -8.22
CA ASN A 197 -10.91 4.52 -8.04
C ASN A 197 -11.12 4.22 -6.54
N PRO A 198 -12.12 4.81 -5.86
CA PRO A 198 -12.34 4.60 -4.43
C PRO A 198 -12.67 3.15 -4.09
N ASN A 199 -13.24 2.41 -5.05
CA ASN A 199 -13.62 1.01 -4.90
C ASN A 199 -12.54 0.04 -5.40
N ARG A 200 -11.33 0.51 -5.73
CA ARG A 200 -10.28 -0.34 -6.32
C ARG A 200 -9.97 -1.60 -5.50
N ARG A 201 -9.94 -1.47 -4.17
CA ARG A 201 -9.72 -2.61 -3.28
C ARG A 201 -10.88 -3.60 -3.29
N GLU A 202 -12.11 -3.11 -3.34
CA GLU A 202 -13.29 -3.97 -3.39
C GLU A 202 -13.42 -4.63 -4.78
N ASN A 203 -13.20 -3.88 -5.85
CA ASN A 203 -13.14 -4.40 -7.21
C ASN A 203 -12.08 -5.49 -7.33
N ALA A 204 -10.88 -5.28 -6.76
CA ALA A 204 -9.84 -6.31 -6.74
C ALA A 204 -10.26 -7.56 -5.96
N ARG A 205 -11.03 -7.44 -4.87
CA ARG A 205 -11.59 -8.59 -4.15
C ARG A 205 -12.60 -9.36 -4.97
N ILE A 206 -13.50 -8.65 -5.66
CA ILE A 206 -14.50 -9.23 -6.56
C ILE A 206 -13.77 -9.97 -7.69
N SER A 207 -12.86 -9.28 -8.39
CA SER A 207 -12.06 -9.89 -9.46
C SER A 207 -11.27 -11.09 -8.97
N PHE A 208 -10.65 -11.05 -7.80
CA PHE A 208 -9.89 -12.19 -7.26
C PHE A 208 -10.80 -13.39 -6.92
N ARG A 209 -12.01 -13.12 -6.40
CA ARG A 209 -12.99 -14.16 -6.09
C ARG A 209 -13.47 -14.88 -7.36
N GLU A 210 -13.72 -14.10 -8.41
CA GLU A 210 -14.23 -14.58 -9.69
C GLU A 210 -13.14 -15.17 -10.59
N LEU A 211 -11.87 -14.79 -10.37
CA LEU A 211 -10.75 -15.28 -11.16
C LEU A 211 -10.69 -16.82 -11.14
N ARG A 212 -10.75 -17.40 -12.32
CA ARG A 212 -10.58 -18.82 -12.62
C ARG A 212 -9.79 -18.93 -13.93
N GLN A 213 -8.93 -19.93 -14.04
CA GLN A 213 -8.24 -20.24 -15.28
C GLN A 213 -9.27 -20.78 -16.28
N ASP A 214 -9.41 -20.11 -17.41
CA ASP A 214 -10.21 -20.59 -18.53
C ASP A 214 -9.36 -21.45 -19.49
N THR A 215 -10.02 -22.11 -20.45
CA THR A 215 -9.37 -23.04 -21.39
C THR A 215 -8.54 -22.35 -22.48
N LYS A 216 -8.65 -21.04 -22.64
CA LYS A 216 -7.95 -20.23 -23.65
C LYS A 216 -6.74 -19.51 -23.07
N THR A 217 -6.71 -19.31 -21.75
CA THR A 217 -5.65 -18.58 -21.05
C THR A 217 -4.58 -19.55 -20.53
N PRO A 218 -3.33 -19.46 -21.03
CA PRO A 218 -2.23 -20.27 -20.52
C PRO A 218 -2.00 -20.02 -19.03
N PHE A 219 -1.54 -21.05 -18.31
CA PHE A 219 -1.33 -20.95 -16.87
C PHE A 219 -0.43 -19.77 -16.46
N PRO A 220 0.69 -19.45 -17.14
CA PRO A 220 1.53 -18.32 -16.76
C PRO A 220 0.80 -16.97 -16.78
N GLN A 221 -0.11 -16.76 -17.74
CA GLN A 221 -0.89 -15.54 -17.86
C GLN A 221 -1.94 -15.44 -16.74
N PHE A 222 -2.68 -16.54 -16.51
CA PHE A 222 -3.61 -16.63 -15.38
C PHE A 222 -2.92 -16.42 -14.03
N PHE A 223 -1.77 -17.08 -13.81
CA PHE A 223 -1.02 -16.98 -12.56
C PHE A 223 -0.48 -15.57 -12.32
N SER A 224 -0.08 -14.85 -13.37
CA SER A 224 0.31 -13.45 -13.29
C SER A 224 -0.82 -12.58 -12.73
N GLU A 225 -2.04 -12.73 -13.26
CA GLU A 225 -3.21 -12.00 -12.77
C GLU A 225 -3.60 -12.42 -11.34
N PHE A 226 -3.55 -13.72 -11.05
CA PHE A 226 -3.80 -14.27 -9.71
C PHE A 226 -2.86 -13.63 -8.68
N ILE A 227 -1.54 -13.62 -8.96
CA ILE A 227 -0.57 -13.10 -8.01
C ILE A 227 -0.60 -11.57 -7.93
N ARG A 228 -0.91 -10.88 -9.03
CA ARG A 228 -1.11 -9.43 -9.06
C ARG A 228 -2.22 -9.01 -8.10
N LEU A 229 -3.38 -9.68 -8.17
CA LEU A 229 -4.52 -9.41 -7.30
C LEU A 229 -4.25 -9.85 -5.85
N ALA A 230 -3.65 -11.03 -5.65
CA ALA A 230 -3.32 -11.54 -4.32
C ALA A 230 -2.37 -10.62 -3.55
N ARG A 231 -1.30 -10.16 -4.21
CA ARG A 231 -0.32 -9.24 -3.62
C ARG A 231 -0.94 -7.87 -3.33
N TYR A 232 -1.75 -7.36 -4.25
CA TYR A 232 -2.47 -6.10 -4.03
C TYR A 232 -3.41 -6.18 -2.81
N LEU A 233 -4.06 -7.33 -2.59
CA LEU A 233 -4.93 -7.56 -1.44
C LEU A 233 -4.19 -7.97 -0.16
N GLN A 234 -2.89 -8.25 -0.25
CA GLN A 234 -2.00 -8.70 0.82
C GLN A 234 -2.46 -10.03 1.44
N PHE A 235 -2.86 -10.99 0.62
CA PHE A 235 -3.19 -12.32 1.12
C PHE A 235 -1.96 -13.09 1.59
N PRO A 236 -2.04 -13.82 2.72
CA PRO A 236 -0.98 -14.71 3.16
C PRO A 236 -0.83 -15.91 2.24
N GLU A 237 0.39 -16.37 2.02
CA GLU A 237 0.74 -17.42 1.04
C GLU A 237 -0.05 -18.72 1.26
N ILE A 238 -0.30 -19.11 2.51
CA ILE A 238 -1.05 -20.32 2.84
C ILE A 238 -2.46 -20.35 2.25
N LEU A 239 -3.14 -19.19 2.20
CA LEU A 239 -4.48 -19.10 1.59
C LEU A 239 -4.39 -19.18 0.06
N LEU A 240 -3.28 -18.70 -0.51
CA LEU A 240 -3.07 -18.70 -1.96
C LEU A 240 -2.85 -20.09 -2.53
N ILE A 241 -2.28 -21.02 -1.75
CA ILE A 241 -2.07 -22.40 -2.18
C ILE A 241 -3.41 -23.09 -2.44
N GLU A 242 -4.33 -23.05 -1.47
CA GLU A 242 -5.65 -23.68 -1.61
C GLU A 242 -6.50 -22.95 -2.66
N ASP A 243 -6.48 -21.61 -2.66
CA ASP A 243 -7.14 -20.82 -3.70
C ASP A 243 -6.64 -21.16 -5.10
N LEU A 244 -5.33 -21.34 -5.29
CA LEU A 244 -4.76 -21.66 -6.59
C LEU A 244 -5.19 -23.05 -7.06
N LYS A 245 -5.21 -24.05 -6.16
CA LYS A 245 -5.71 -25.40 -6.48
C LYS A 245 -7.16 -25.36 -6.97
N GLU A 246 -8.01 -24.55 -6.36
CA GLU A 246 -9.43 -24.43 -6.75
C GLU A 246 -9.67 -23.60 -8.01
N LYS A 247 -8.70 -22.73 -8.38
CA LYS A 247 -8.88 -21.75 -9.45
C LYS A 247 -8.29 -22.15 -10.79
N VAL A 248 -7.43 -23.17 -10.85
CA VAL A 248 -6.88 -23.71 -12.11
C VAL A 248 -7.89 -24.57 -12.88
N LEU A 249 -7.54 -24.99 -14.10
CA LEU A 249 -8.41 -25.83 -14.93
C LEU A 249 -8.83 -27.15 -14.25
N PRO A 250 -10.07 -27.63 -14.43
CA PRO A 250 -10.55 -28.88 -13.81
C PRO A 250 -9.68 -30.11 -14.09
N SER A 251 -9.06 -30.18 -15.28
CA SER A 251 -8.10 -31.23 -15.63
C SER A 251 -6.87 -31.24 -14.73
N MET A 252 -6.35 -30.06 -14.41
CA MET A 252 -5.20 -29.89 -13.53
C MET A 252 -5.60 -30.17 -12.08
N GLN A 253 -6.79 -29.70 -11.65
CA GLN A 253 -7.34 -30.00 -10.32
C GLN A 253 -7.40 -31.50 -10.07
N LYS A 254 -7.93 -32.26 -11.03
CA LYS A 254 -8.02 -33.73 -10.94
C LYS A 254 -6.66 -34.39 -10.76
N VAL A 255 -5.64 -33.91 -11.48
CA VAL A 255 -4.27 -34.43 -11.35
C VAL A 255 -3.66 -34.07 -9.99
N LEU A 256 -3.92 -32.86 -9.49
CA LEU A 256 -3.46 -32.43 -8.17
C LEU A 256 -4.12 -33.23 -7.04
N SER A 257 -5.43 -33.48 -7.11
CA SER A 257 -6.15 -34.29 -6.10
C SER A 257 -5.72 -35.76 -6.07
N GLY A 258 -5.25 -36.29 -7.21
CA GLY A 258 -4.70 -37.64 -7.29
C GLY A 258 -3.20 -37.73 -6.95
N SER A 259 -2.54 -36.59 -6.71
CA SER A 259 -1.12 -36.55 -6.37
C SER A 259 -0.93 -36.75 -4.86
N SER A 260 0.08 -37.54 -4.47
CA SER A 260 0.54 -37.63 -3.08
C SER A 260 1.55 -36.53 -2.72
N GLU A 261 1.74 -35.54 -3.59
CA GLU A 261 2.74 -34.50 -3.44
C GLU A 261 2.26 -33.37 -2.53
N ASP A 262 3.06 -33.05 -1.51
CA ASP A 262 2.75 -31.99 -0.56
C ASP A 262 3.17 -30.61 -1.10
N PHE A 263 2.17 -29.84 -1.51
CA PHE A 263 2.35 -28.44 -1.95
C PHE A 263 2.36 -27.49 -0.74
N ASN A 264 3.48 -27.45 -0.03
CA ASN A 264 3.65 -26.59 1.16
C ASN A 264 4.08 -25.14 0.86
N THR A 265 4.42 -24.83 -0.39
CA THR A 265 4.74 -23.48 -0.85
C THR A 265 4.05 -23.18 -2.17
N LEU A 266 3.76 -21.90 -2.42
CA LEU A 266 3.14 -21.48 -3.67
C LEU A 266 4.05 -21.72 -4.86
N THR A 267 5.38 -21.60 -4.67
CA THR A 267 6.37 -21.87 -5.71
C THR A 267 6.31 -23.31 -6.21
N LYS A 268 6.29 -24.30 -5.29
CA LYS A 268 6.19 -25.72 -5.68
C LYS A 268 4.92 -26.01 -6.45
N LEU A 269 3.78 -25.49 -5.99
CA LEU A 269 2.50 -25.66 -6.67
C LEU A 269 2.52 -25.03 -8.07
N LYS A 270 3.04 -23.80 -8.19
CA LYS A 270 3.18 -23.09 -9.46
C LYS A 270 4.05 -23.88 -10.45
N ASP A 271 5.20 -24.37 -10.01
CA ASP A 271 6.13 -25.11 -10.91
C ASP A 271 5.50 -26.42 -11.41
N ARG A 272 4.74 -27.13 -10.55
CA ARG A 272 3.96 -28.30 -10.94
C ARG A 272 2.88 -27.95 -11.97
N LEU A 273 2.15 -26.86 -11.75
CA LEU A 273 1.10 -26.39 -12.65
C LEU A 273 1.65 -25.96 -14.02
N ILE A 274 2.82 -25.32 -14.07
CA ILE A 274 3.51 -25.01 -15.35
C ILE A 274 3.79 -26.30 -16.12
N CYS A 275 4.29 -27.35 -15.45
CA CYS A 275 4.56 -28.63 -16.08
C CYS A 275 3.27 -29.26 -16.66
N LEU A 276 2.17 -29.23 -15.90
CA LEU A 276 0.87 -29.74 -16.36
C LEU A 276 0.33 -28.95 -17.55
N ASP A 277 0.42 -27.62 -17.53
CA ASP A 277 -0.08 -26.75 -18.60
C ASP A 277 0.64 -27.02 -19.93
N ASN A 278 1.96 -27.19 -19.87
CA ASN A 278 2.78 -27.56 -21.02
C ASN A 278 2.44 -28.96 -21.56
N GLN A 279 2.19 -29.93 -20.70
CA GLN A 279 1.77 -31.28 -21.10
C GLN A 279 0.43 -31.27 -21.84
N GLN A 280 -0.52 -30.45 -21.37
CA GLN A 280 -1.83 -30.31 -22.02
C GLN A 280 -1.71 -29.63 -23.38
N HIS A 281 -0.97 -28.52 -23.49
CA HIS A 281 -0.76 -27.82 -24.76
C HIS A 281 -0.08 -28.71 -25.81
N ASN A 282 0.93 -29.48 -25.43
CA ASN A 282 1.63 -30.39 -26.34
C ASN A 282 0.72 -31.53 -26.85
N TYR A 283 -0.23 -31.98 -26.03
CA TYR A 283 -1.19 -33.01 -26.44
C TYR A 283 -2.18 -32.51 -27.51
N PHE A 284 -2.59 -31.24 -27.43
CA PHE A 284 -3.49 -30.64 -28.43
C PHE A 284 -2.78 -30.20 -29.72
N ALA A 285 -1.48 -29.89 -29.67
CA ALA A 285 -0.70 -29.54 -30.87
C ALA A 285 -0.33 -30.74 -31.75
N LEU A 286 -0.48 -31.97 -31.25
CA LEU A 286 -0.17 -33.23 -31.96
C LEU A 286 -1.40 -33.89 -32.62
N ARG A 287 -2.57 -33.24 -32.58
CA ARG A 287 -3.82 -33.69 -33.23
C ARG A 287 -4.29 -32.66 -34.24
#